data_AF-A0A7C3MAI1-F1
#
_entry.id   AF-A0A7C3MAI1-F1
#
_cell.length_a   1.000
_cell.length_b   1.000
_cell.length_c   1.000
_cell.angle_alpha   90.00
_cell.angle_beta   90.00
_cell.angle_gamma   90.00
#
_symmetry.space_group_name_H-M   'P 1'
#
loop_
_entity.id
_entity.type
_entity.pdbx_description
1 polymer ?
#
loop_
_entity_poly.entity_id
_entity_poly.type
_entity_poly.pdbx_seq_one_letter_code
_entity_poly.pdbx_strand_id
1 'polypeptide(L)'
;MEAIRNILRYSDLSLAVGIILIVIMMIVPLPPFLLDILLTLNITFSLSLLLISIYVREAIEISTFPSILLFATLFRVALSISATRLILLSGYAGEIINAFGRFVVGGNYIVGLVIFLILVVIQFVVITNGAQRVAEVAARFTLDAMPGKQMSIDADLNAGLITEEEARNRRKQIEQEADFYGAMDGASKFVRGDAIAAIIITAVNFLGGWMIGVIQRGMDFRGALEAYALLTVGNG
;
A
#
# COMPACT_ATOMS: atom_id res chain seq x y z
N MET A 1 4.39 -31.00 14.04
CA MET A 1 5.18 -30.19 13.08
C MET A 1 4.62 -30.18 11.65
N GLU A 2 3.88 -31.20 11.20
CA GLU A 2 3.24 -31.19 9.86
C GLU A 2 2.09 -30.19 9.71
N ALA A 3 1.30 -29.94 10.76
CA ALA A 3 0.21 -28.96 10.71
C ALA A 3 0.70 -27.51 10.48
N ILE A 4 1.82 -27.13 11.10
CA ILE A 4 2.45 -25.81 10.91
C ILE A 4 3.04 -25.68 9.51
N ARG A 5 3.64 -26.76 8.98
CA ARG A 5 4.18 -26.80 7.62
C ARG A 5 3.08 -26.74 6.55
N ASN A 6 1.92 -27.35 6.83
CA ASN A 6 0.75 -27.24 5.95
C ASN A 6 0.17 -25.83 5.98
N ILE A 7 0.02 -25.20 7.15
CA ILE A 7 -0.45 -23.80 7.26
C ILE A 7 0.48 -22.84 6.50
N LEU A 8 1.80 -22.98 6.62
CA LEU A 8 2.77 -22.18 5.86
C LEU A 8 2.67 -22.41 4.34
N ARG A 9 2.43 -23.66 3.90
CA ARG A 9 2.23 -24.01 2.49
C ARG A 9 0.89 -23.51 1.93
N TYR A 10 -0.14 -23.37 2.78
CA TYR A 10 -1.40 -22.72 2.42
C TYR A 10 -1.29 -21.18 2.42
N SER A 11 -0.45 -20.58 3.26
CA SER A 11 -0.19 -19.12 3.25
C SER A 11 0.44 -18.67 1.93
N ASP A 12 1.46 -19.35 1.43
CA ASP A 12 2.06 -19.00 0.13
C ASP A 12 1.09 -19.23 -1.05
N LEU A 13 0.30 -20.30 -1.00
CA LEU A 13 -0.73 -20.59 -2.00
C LEU A 13 -1.84 -19.53 -1.99
N SER A 14 -2.30 -19.12 -0.82
CA SER A 14 -3.34 -18.09 -0.67
C SER A 14 -2.87 -16.71 -1.12
N LEU A 15 -1.60 -16.35 -0.84
CA LEU A 15 -0.98 -15.14 -1.40
C LEU A 15 -0.91 -15.20 -2.92
N ALA A 16 -0.46 -16.32 -3.50
CA ALA A 16 -0.38 -16.49 -4.95
C ALA A 16 -1.77 -16.40 -5.63
N VAL A 17 -2.78 -17.06 -5.06
CA VAL A 17 -4.17 -16.98 -5.54
C VAL A 17 -4.71 -15.56 -5.41
N GLY A 18 -4.41 -14.87 -4.30
CA GLY A 18 -4.77 -13.48 -4.09
C GLY A 18 -4.18 -12.55 -5.16
N ILE A 19 -2.90 -12.72 -5.50
CA ILE A 19 -2.25 -11.95 -6.57
C ILE A 19 -2.92 -12.19 -7.92
N ILE A 20 -3.23 -13.44 -8.26
CA ILE A 20 -3.95 -13.76 -9.50
C ILE A 20 -5.31 -13.07 -9.53
N LEU A 21 -6.04 -13.08 -8.41
CA LEU A 21 -7.34 -12.42 -8.31
C LEU A 21 -7.23 -10.90 -8.49
N ILE A 22 -6.19 -10.27 -7.92
CA ILE A 22 -5.87 -8.85 -8.12
C ILE A 22 -5.63 -8.53 -9.60
N VAL A 23 -4.86 -9.37 -10.31
CA VAL A 23 -4.58 -9.19 -11.74
C VAL A 23 -5.85 -9.35 -12.58
N ILE A 24 -6.68 -10.36 -12.28
CA ILE A 24 -7.97 -10.55 -12.95
C ILE A 24 -8.87 -9.33 -12.74
N MET A 25 -8.89 -8.79 -11.52
CA MET A 25 -9.66 -7.59 -11.18
C MET A 25 -9.26 -6.35 -12.00
N MET A 26 -7.98 -6.22 -12.37
CA MET A 26 -7.52 -5.13 -13.24
C MET A 26 -8.07 -5.24 -14.67
N ILE A 27 -8.36 -6.46 -15.14
CA ILE A 27 -8.79 -6.75 -16.51
C ILE A 27 -10.32 -6.81 -16.61
N VAL A 28 -11.00 -7.39 -15.62
CA VAL A 28 -12.45 -7.62 -15.62
C VAL A 28 -13.18 -6.44 -14.97
N PRO A 29 -14.23 -5.88 -15.61
CA PRO A 29 -14.97 -4.77 -15.03
C PRO A 29 -15.70 -5.22 -13.76
N LEU A 30 -15.48 -4.50 -12.65
CA LEU A 30 -16.21 -4.70 -11.40
C LEU A 30 -17.51 -3.88 -11.39
N PRO A 31 -18.61 -4.42 -10.84
CA PRO A 31 -19.79 -3.61 -10.58
C PRO A 31 -19.50 -2.59 -9.47
N PRO A 32 -20.08 -1.37 -9.51
CA PRO A 32 -19.82 -0.32 -8.53
C PRO A 32 -20.03 -0.76 -7.07
N PHE A 33 -21.07 -1.56 -6.81
CA PHE A 33 -21.35 -2.11 -5.48
C PHE A 33 -20.20 -2.97 -4.92
N LEU A 34 -19.60 -3.81 -5.77
CA LEU A 34 -18.48 -4.65 -5.33
C LEU A 34 -17.22 -3.82 -5.11
N LEU A 35 -17.00 -2.80 -5.95
CA LEU A 35 -15.90 -1.85 -5.74
C LEU A 35 -16.01 -1.13 -4.39
N ASP A 36 -17.21 -0.67 -4.01
CA ASP A 36 -17.43 -0.03 -2.70
C ASP A 36 -17.10 -0.97 -1.53
N ILE A 37 -17.51 -2.24 -1.60
CA ILE A 37 -17.18 -3.23 -0.57
C ILE A 37 -15.66 -3.43 -0.48
N LEU A 38 -14.99 -3.58 -1.63
CA LEU A 38 -13.55 -3.82 -1.66
C LEU A 38 -12.74 -2.59 -1.21
N LEU A 39 -13.18 -1.38 -1.56
CA LEU A 39 -12.61 -0.12 -1.06
C LEU A 39 -12.79 0.01 0.46
N THR A 40 -13.97 -0.30 1.00
CA THR A 40 -14.22 -0.30 2.45
C THR A 40 -13.28 -1.26 3.16
N LEU A 41 -13.15 -2.47 2.62
CA LEU A 41 -12.29 -3.51 3.15
C LEU A 41 -10.82 -3.08 3.08
N ASN A 42 -10.39 -2.46 1.97
CA ASN A 42 -9.04 -1.91 1.85
C ASN A 42 -8.75 -0.86 2.93
N ILE A 43 -9.63 0.12 3.12
CA ILE A 43 -9.46 1.17 4.13
C ILE A 43 -9.41 0.57 5.54
N THR A 44 -10.32 -0.35 5.85
CA THR A 44 -10.38 -1.01 7.17
C THR A 44 -9.14 -1.84 7.42
N PHE A 45 -8.65 -2.55 6.41
CA PHE A 45 -7.42 -3.32 6.47
C PHE A 45 -6.20 -2.42 6.68
N SER A 46 -6.08 -1.32 5.92
CA SER A 46 -5.00 -0.35 6.09
C SER A 46 -4.99 0.29 7.47
N LEU A 47 -6.16 0.64 8.03
CA LEU A 47 -6.27 1.16 9.40
C LEU A 47 -5.90 0.10 10.44
N SER A 48 -6.29 -1.16 10.22
CA SER A 48 -5.91 -2.27 11.10
C SER A 48 -4.39 -2.49 11.10
N LEU A 49 -3.76 -2.47 9.93
CA LEU A 49 -2.30 -2.55 9.80
C LEU A 49 -1.61 -1.37 10.49
N LEU A 50 -2.14 -0.16 10.36
CA LEU A 50 -1.62 1.01 11.06
C LEU A 50 -1.67 0.80 12.59
N LEU A 51 -2.81 0.37 13.13
CA LEU A 51 -2.94 0.10 14.57
C LEU A 51 -1.96 -0.97 15.02
N ILE A 52 -1.88 -2.10 14.31
CA ILE A 52 -0.92 -3.17 14.61
C ILE A 52 0.51 -2.62 14.62
N SER A 53 0.88 -1.81 13.63
CA SER A 53 2.23 -1.23 13.53
C SER A 53 2.60 -0.30 14.70
N ILE A 54 1.62 0.38 15.30
CA ILE A 54 1.85 1.28 16.44
C ILE A 54 2.07 0.51 17.75
N TYR A 55 1.47 -0.67 17.90
CA TYR A 55 1.50 -1.45 19.15
C TYR A 55 2.57 -2.55 19.19
N VAL A 56 3.22 -2.86 18.07
CA VAL A 56 4.26 -3.88 17.99
C VAL A 56 5.53 -3.43 18.70
N ARG A 57 6.15 -4.34 19.46
CA ARG A 57 7.32 -4.04 20.30
C ARG A 57 8.63 -4.50 19.68
N GLU A 58 8.61 -5.59 18.91
CA GLU A 58 9.80 -6.17 18.29
C GLU A 58 9.58 -6.45 16.80
N ALA A 59 10.61 -6.20 15.97
CA ALA A 59 10.54 -6.43 14.52
C ALA A 59 10.23 -7.89 14.15
N ILE A 60 10.67 -8.84 15.00
CA ILE A 60 10.46 -10.29 14.80
C ILE A 60 8.98 -10.68 14.94
N GLU A 61 8.18 -9.97 15.75
CA GLU A 61 6.75 -10.25 15.95
C GLU A 61 5.94 -10.10 14.65
N ILE A 62 6.49 -9.40 13.64
CA ILE A 62 5.84 -9.25 12.34
C ILE A 62 6.77 -9.57 11.16
N SER A 63 7.47 -10.70 11.21
CA SER A 63 8.23 -11.20 10.04
C SER A 63 7.43 -11.27 8.73
N THR A 64 6.10 -11.37 8.77
CA THR A 64 5.19 -11.38 7.60
C THR A 64 4.73 -9.98 7.13
N PHE A 65 5.05 -8.91 7.87
CA PHE A 65 4.62 -7.55 7.55
C PHE A 65 4.99 -7.09 6.12
N PRO A 66 6.23 -7.31 5.62
CA PRO A 66 6.61 -6.82 4.31
C PRO A 66 5.75 -7.43 3.19
N SER A 67 5.45 -8.72 3.30
CA SER A 67 4.60 -9.44 2.34
C SER A 67 3.15 -8.94 2.37
N ILE A 68 2.62 -8.68 3.57
CA ILE A 68 1.28 -8.11 3.75
C ILE A 68 1.20 -6.70 3.16
N LEU A 69 2.24 -5.87 3.38
CA LEU A 69 2.32 -4.52 2.83
C LEU A 69 2.34 -4.55 1.30
N LEU A 70 3.12 -5.46 0.70
CA LEU A 70 3.19 -5.63 -0.75
C LEU A 70 1.83 -6.03 -1.33
N PHE A 71 1.16 -7.02 -0.71
CA PHE A 71 -0.18 -7.45 -1.11
C PHE A 71 -1.21 -6.32 -0.99
N ALA A 72 -1.22 -5.61 0.14
CA ALA A 72 -2.12 -4.48 0.39
C ALA A 72 -1.95 -3.38 -0.67
N THR A 73 -0.70 -3.09 -1.03
CA THR A 73 -0.35 -2.09 -2.05
C THR A 73 -0.82 -2.53 -3.43
N LEU A 74 -0.56 -3.78 -3.83
CA LEU A 74 -1.05 -4.34 -5.10
C LEU A 74 -2.58 -4.33 -5.18
N PHE A 75 -3.26 -4.69 -4.08
CA PHE A 75 -4.71 -4.67 -4.00
C PHE A 75 -5.24 -3.25 -4.19
N ARG A 76 -4.63 -2.26 -3.51
CA ARG A 76 -4.94 -0.83 -3.68
C ARG A 76 -4.77 -0.36 -5.13
N VAL A 77 -3.65 -0.68 -5.79
CA VAL A 77 -3.42 -0.35 -7.21
C VAL A 77 -4.55 -0.88 -8.10
N ALA A 78 -4.92 -2.14 -7.90
CA ALA A 78 -5.94 -2.78 -8.74
C ALA A 78 -7.34 -2.18 -8.50
N LEU A 79 -7.67 -1.77 -7.27
CA LEU A 79 -8.91 -1.03 -7.00
C LEU A 79 -8.91 0.32 -7.70
N SER A 80 -7.80 1.07 -7.65
CA SER A 80 -7.66 2.36 -8.36
C SER A 80 -7.84 2.21 -9.88
N ILE A 81 -7.32 1.14 -10.47
CA ILE A 81 -7.50 0.85 -11.91
C ILE A 81 -8.95 0.47 -12.22
N SER A 82 -9.58 -0.33 -11.37
CA SER A 82 -10.99 -0.73 -11.51
C SER A 82 -11.92 0.48 -11.41
N ALA A 83 -11.67 1.36 -10.44
CA ALA A 83 -12.38 2.61 -10.24
C ALA A 83 -12.20 3.56 -11.43
N THR A 84 -10.97 3.76 -11.89
CA THR A 84 -10.63 4.55 -13.09
C THR A 84 -11.47 4.12 -14.29
N ARG A 85 -11.59 2.82 -14.53
CA ARG A 85 -12.42 2.29 -15.61
C ARG A 85 -13.89 2.71 -15.47
N LEU A 86 -14.47 2.59 -14.28
CA LEU A 86 -15.85 3.01 -14.01
C LEU A 86 -16.04 4.53 -14.14
N ILE A 87 -15.07 5.33 -13.69
CA ILE A 87 -15.06 6.79 -13.86
C ILE A 87 -15.12 7.14 -15.35
N LEU A 88 -14.24 6.56 -16.17
CA LEU A 88 -14.15 6.89 -17.59
C LEU A 88 -15.33 6.34 -18.41
N LEU A 89 -15.75 5.09 -18.17
CA LEU A 89 -16.81 4.43 -18.94
C LEU A 89 -18.22 4.82 -18.51
N SER A 90 -18.48 4.94 -17.21
CA SER A 90 -19.83 5.17 -16.68
C SER A 90 -20.01 6.57 -16.10
N GLY A 91 -18.94 7.26 -15.71
CA GLY A 91 -19.04 8.56 -15.01
C GLY A 91 -19.57 8.40 -13.58
N TYR A 92 -19.49 7.19 -13.03
CA TYR A 92 -19.90 6.85 -11.68
C TYR A 92 -19.06 5.66 -11.22
N ALA A 93 -18.47 5.76 -10.03
CA ALA A 93 -17.48 4.81 -9.53
C ALA A 93 -17.84 4.18 -8.17
N GLY A 94 -19.11 4.29 -7.75
CA GLY A 94 -19.57 3.82 -6.44
C GLY A 94 -19.86 4.96 -5.46
N GLU A 95 -20.54 4.64 -4.38
CA GLU A 95 -20.94 5.59 -3.36
C GLU A 95 -19.76 6.06 -2.51
N ILE A 96 -18.76 5.20 -2.27
CA ILE A 96 -17.62 5.57 -1.42
C ILE A 96 -16.78 6.65 -2.07
N ILE A 97 -16.44 6.48 -3.35
CA ILE A 97 -15.68 7.48 -4.11
C ILE A 97 -16.46 8.79 -4.16
N ASN A 98 -17.78 8.74 -4.41
CA ASN A 98 -18.61 9.94 -4.42
C ASN A 98 -18.67 10.63 -3.05
N ALA A 99 -18.79 9.86 -1.96
CA ALA A 99 -18.84 10.39 -0.60
C ALA A 99 -17.52 11.07 -0.21
N PHE A 100 -16.37 10.42 -0.48
CA PHE A 100 -15.05 11.01 -0.26
C PHE A 100 -14.84 12.28 -1.09
N GLY A 101 -15.20 12.24 -2.37
CA GLY A 101 -15.11 13.40 -3.26
C GLY A 101 -15.92 14.58 -2.74
N ARG A 102 -17.16 14.37 -2.33
CA ARG A 102 -18.01 15.42 -1.74
C ARG A 102 -17.46 15.95 -0.42
N PHE A 103 -16.91 15.08 0.43
CA PHE A 103 -16.33 15.44 1.70
C PHE A 103 -15.12 16.38 1.52
N VAL A 104 -14.21 16.06 0.61
CA VAL A 104 -13.00 16.87 0.34
C VAL A 104 -13.34 18.17 -0.37
N VAL A 105 -14.31 18.14 -1.30
CA VAL A 105 -14.67 19.31 -2.11
C VAL A 105 -15.47 20.36 -1.33
N GLY A 106 -16.24 19.96 -0.31
CA GLY A 106 -16.94 20.89 0.59
C GLY A 106 -17.91 21.85 -0.12
N GLY A 107 -18.40 21.51 -1.32
CA GLY A 107 -19.32 22.32 -2.12
C GLY A 107 -18.67 23.30 -3.10
N ASN A 108 -17.34 23.46 -3.10
CA ASN A 108 -16.62 24.27 -4.09
C ASN A 108 -15.56 23.42 -4.81
N TYR A 109 -15.89 22.97 -6.02
CA TYR A 109 -15.05 22.07 -6.84
C TYR A 109 -13.64 22.59 -7.10
N ILE A 110 -13.47 23.92 -7.27
CA ILE A 110 -12.16 24.52 -7.52
C ILE A 110 -11.31 24.46 -6.25
N VAL A 111 -11.87 24.87 -5.11
CA VAL A 111 -11.17 24.81 -3.82
C VAL A 111 -10.83 23.36 -3.46
N GLY A 112 -11.78 22.44 -3.65
CA GLY A 112 -11.58 21.01 -3.47
C GLY A 112 -10.41 20.46 -4.29
N LEU A 113 -10.34 20.83 -5.57
CA LEU A 113 -9.24 20.42 -6.45
C LEU A 113 -7.89 20.96 -5.97
N VAL A 114 -7.83 22.22 -5.52
CA VAL A 114 -6.60 22.82 -4.97
C VAL A 114 -6.15 22.09 -3.70
N ILE A 115 -7.06 21.85 -2.76
CA ILE A 115 -6.76 21.11 -1.52
C ILE A 115 -6.26 19.70 -1.86
N PHE A 116 -6.94 19.01 -2.76
CA PHE A 116 -6.56 17.68 -3.20
C PHE A 116 -5.16 17.65 -3.82
N LEU A 117 -4.82 18.60 -4.70
CA LEU A 117 -3.47 18.69 -5.27
C LEU A 117 -2.41 18.90 -4.18
N ILE A 118 -2.69 19.72 -3.17
CA ILE A 118 -1.79 19.90 -2.01
C ILE A 118 -1.62 18.57 -1.27
N LEU A 119 -2.71 17.84 -1.01
CA LEU A 119 -2.67 16.54 -0.33
C LEU A 119 -1.85 15.52 -1.12
N VAL A 120 -2.06 15.42 -2.43
CA VAL A 120 -1.29 14.51 -3.31
C VAL A 120 0.20 14.86 -3.29
N VAL A 121 0.54 16.15 -3.34
CA VAL A 121 1.94 16.60 -3.27
C VAL A 121 2.57 16.26 -1.91
N ILE A 122 1.88 16.53 -0.80
CA ILE A 122 2.37 16.18 0.54
C ILE A 122 2.53 14.66 0.67
N GLN A 123 1.54 13.89 0.23
CA GLN A 123 1.55 12.43 0.27
C GLN A 123 2.76 11.86 -0.47
N PHE A 124 3.08 12.38 -1.65
CA PHE A 124 4.21 11.87 -2.42
C PHE A 124 5.56 12.43 -1.97
N VAL A 125 5.70 13.75 -1.96
CA VAL A 125 6.99 14.44 -1.75
C VAL A 125 7.47 14.31 -0.31
N VAL A 126 6.57 14.44 0.66
CA VAL A 126 6.94 14.47 2.08
C VAL A 126 6.79 13.07 2.68
N ILE A 127 5.58 12.50 2.60
CA ILE A 127 5.27 11.25 3.31
C ILE A 127 5.97 10.07 2.64
N THR A 128 5.71 9.82 1.35
CA THR A 128 6.23 8.63 0.66
C THR A 128 7.75 8.67 0.48
N ASN A 129 8.30 9.77 -0.06
CA ASN A 129 9.75 9.90 -0.22
C ASN A 129 10.49 10.04 1.12
N GLY A 130 9.85 10.60 2.16
CA GLY A 130 10.38 10.63 3.51
C GLY A 130 10.46 9.22 4.09
N ALA A 131 9.34 8.48 4.07
CA ALA A 131 9.23 7.12 4.59
C ALA A 131 10.21 6.16 3.88
N GLN A 132 10.36 6.23 2.56
CA GLN A 132 11.34 5.38 1.86
C GLN A 132 12.76 5.63 2.37
N ARG A 133 13.18 6.90 2.47
CA ARG A 133 14.55 7.22 2.92
C ARG A 133 14.79 6.77 4.36
N VAL A 134 13.80 6.94 5.24
CA VAL A 134 13.89 6.46 6.62
C VAL A 134 13.99 4.93 6.66
N ALA A 135 13.18 4.22 5.87
CA ALA A 135 13.19 2.76 5.81
C ALA A 135 14.52 2.21 5.23
N GLU A 136 15.02 2.80 4.16
CA GLU A 136 16.28 2.43 3.50
C GLU A 136 17.47 2.61 4.46
N VAL A 137 17.53 3.76 5.14
CA VAL A 137 18.59 4.07 6.10
C VAL A 137 18.50 3.17 7.34
N ALA A 138 17.30 2.94 7.87
CA ALA A 138 17.09 2.05 9.00
C ALA A 138 17.48 0.61 8.65
N ALA A 139 17.04 0.09 7.50
CA ALA A 139 17.40 -1.24 7.04
C ALA A 139 18.92 -1.39 6.88
N ARG A 140 19.57 -0.41 6.23
CA ARG A 140 21.01 -0.44 6.03
C ARG A 140 21.79 -0.43 7.35
N PHE A 141 21.47 0.47 8.27
CA PHE A 141 22.18 0.52 9.55
C PHE A 141 21.96 -0.73 10.39
N THR A 142 20.74 -1.28 10.40
CA THR A 142 20.46 -2.53 11.12
C THR A 142 21.20 -3.71 10.50
N LEU A 143 21.29 -3.79 9.17
CA LEU A 143 22.04 -4.83 8.47
C LEU A 143 23.55 -4.70 8.67
N ASP A 144 24.09 -3.48 8.63
CA ASP A 144 25.52 -3.22 8.88
C ASP A 144 25.93 -3.57 10.33
N ALA A 145 24.98 -3.56 11.27
CA ALA A 145 25.21 -3.97 12.67
C ALA A 145 25.21 -5.49 12.89
N MET A 146 24.77 -6.31 11.93
CA MET A 146 24.62 -7.76 12.09
C MET A 146 25.92 -8.50 12.42
N PRO A 147 27.06 -8.24 11.75
CA PRO A 147 28.33 -8.89 12.12
C PRO A 147 28.75 -8.58 13.55
N GLY A 148 28.51 -7.35 14.03
CA GLY A 148 28.78 -6.96 15.41
C GLY A 148 27.93 -7.73 16.41
N LYS A 149 26.63 -7.88 16.13
CA LYS A 149 25.73 -8.72 16.96
C LYS A 149 26.19 -10.19 16.95
N GLN A 150 26.59 -10.74 15.81
CA GLN A 150 27.10 -12.12 15.73
C GLN A 150 28.41 -12.30 16.51
N MET A 151 29.36 -11.38 16.36
CA MET A 151 30.62 -11.40 17.12
C MET A 151 30.37 -11.31 18.63
N SER A 152 29.37 -10.54 19.08
CA SER A 152 29.01 -10.47 20.50
C SER A 152 28.49 -11.81 21.03
N ILE A 153 27.72 -12.55 20.23
CA ILE A 153 27.26 -13.90 20.60
C ILE A 153 28.45 -14.86 20.70
N ASP A 154 29.38 -14.80 19.74
CA ASP A 154 30.57 -15.64 19.74
C ASP A 154 31.46 -15.34 20.96
N ALA A 155 31.61 -14.06 21.33
CA ALA A 155 32.34 -13.65 22.52
C ALA A 155 31.66 -14.16 23.81
N ASP A 156 30.35 -14.01 23.94
CA ASP A 156 29.58 -14.50 25.09
C ASP A 156 29.67 -16.03 25.24
N LEU A 157 29.59 -16.76 24.13
CA LEU A 157 29.71 -18.22 24.09
C LEU A 157 31.13 -18.66 24.50
N ASN A 158 32.15 -18.02 23.94
CA ASN A 158 33.56 -18.31 24.28
C ASN A 158 33.89 -17.95 25.74
N ALA A 159 33.23 -16.95 26.31
CA ALA A 159 33.35 -16.58 27.72
C ALA A 159 32.52 -17.49 28.66
N GLY A 160 31.71 -18.40 28.13
CA GLY A 160 30.83 -19.28 28.91
C GLY A 160 29.65 -18.56 29.56
N LEU A 161 29.29 -17.36 29.08
CA LEU A 161 28.15 -16.58 29.59
C LEU A 161 26.80 -17.10 29.08
N ILE A 162 26.82 -17.79 27.93
CA ILE A 162 25.65 -18.40 27.29
C ILE A 162 25.95 -19.83 26.85
N THR A 163 24.90 -20.62 26.68
CA THR A 163 24.97 -21.98 26.14
C THR A 163 24.97 -22.01 24.61
N GLU A 164 25.40 -23.13 24.01
CA GLU A 164 25.33 -23.35 22.55
C GLU A 164 23.89 -23.23 22.01
N GLU A 165 22.91 -23.67 22.79
CA GLU A 165 21.49 -23.59 22.41
C GLU A 165 20.99 -22.13 22.40
N GLU A 166 21.36 -21.34 23.40
CA GLU A 166 21.05 -19.90 23.45
C GLU A 166 21.75 -19.14 22.32
N ALA A 167 23.04 -19.44 22.05
CA ALA A 167 23.78 -18.85 20.95
C ALA A 167 23.11 -19.15 19.60
N ARG A 168 22.67 -20.40 19.38
CA ARG A 168 21.94 -20.79 18.17
C ARG A 168 20.60 -20.05 18.04
N ASN A 169 19.84 -19.92 19.13
CA ASN A 169 18.57 -19.20 19.12
C ASN A 169 18.76 -17.70 18.82
N ARG A 170 19.76 -17.05 19.43
CA ARG A 170 20.08 -15.64 19.16
C ARG A 170 20.55 -15.42 17.71
N ARG A 171 21.39 -16.32 17.16
CA ARG A 171 21.80 -16.24 15.75
C ARG A 171 20.59 -16.35 14.80
N LYS A 172 19.64 -17.25 15.10
CA LYS A 172 18.40 -17.37 14.32
C LYS A 172 17.54 -16.10 14.39
N GLN A 173 17.48 -15.43 15.53
CA GLN A 173 16.78 -14.14 15.66
C GLN A 173 17.44 -13.04 14.80
N ILE A 174 18.77 -12.97 14.81
CA ILE A 174 19.54 -12.04 13.96
C ILE A 174 19.28 -12.31 12.47
N GLU A 175 19.23 -13.57 12.05
CA GLU A 175 18.90 -13.96 10.68
C GLU A 175 17.50 -13.49 10.28
N GLN A 176 16.49 -13.72 11.13
CA GLN A 176 15.12 -13.26 10.89
C GLN A 176 14.99 -11.73 10.85
N GLU A 177 15.75 -11.02 11.69
CA GLU A 177 15.81 -9.57 11.68
C GLU A 177 16.43 -9.07 10.36
N ALA A 178 17.50 -9.71 9.88
CA ALA A 178 18.11 -9.37 8.60
C ALA A 178 17.16 -9.57 7.41
N ASP A 179 16.47 -10.71 7.36
CA ASP A 179 15.48 -11.00 6.33
C ASP A 179 14.33 -9.98 6.35
N PHE A 180 13.84 -9.64 7.54
CA PHE A 180 12.77 -8.64 7.71
C PHE A 180 13.18 -7.27 7.18
N TYR A 181 14.33 -6.73 7.61
CA TYR A 181 14.79 -5.41 7.16
C TYR A 181 15.14 -5.38 5.67
N GLY A 182 15.71 -6.48 5.14
CA GLY A 182 15.94 -6.63 3.71
C GLY A 182 14.63 -6.61 2.90
N ALA A 183 13.61 -7.34 3.35
CA ALA A 183 12.30 -7.34 2.71
C ALA A 183 11.56 -6.00 2.86
N MET A 184 11.70 -5.32 4.01
CA MET A 184 11.10 -4.00 4.26
C MET A 184 11.66 -2.91 3.34
N ASP A 185 12.97 -2.90 3.06
CA ASP A 185 13.56 -1.96 2.09
C ASP A 185 12.96 -2.16 0.69
N GLY A 186 12.84 -3.42 0.25
CA GLY A 186 12.18 -3.77 -1.01
C GLY A 186 10.71 -3.34 -1.06
N ALA A 187 9.94 -3.66 -0.03
CA ALA A 187 8.52 -3.30 0.05
C ALA A 187 8.32 -1.77 0.07
N SER A 188 9.19 -1.02 0.76
CA SER A 188 9.12 0.45 0.83
C SER A 188 9.38 1.11 -0.54
N LYS A 189 10.31 0.57 -1.33
CA LYS A 189 10.54 1.01 -2.71
C LYS A 189 9.33 0.73 -3.61
N PHE A 190 8.65 -0.40 -3.40
CA PHE A 190 7.41 -0.73 -4.11
C PHE A 190 6.28 0.25 -3.78
N VAL A 191 6.10 0.60 -2.50
CA VAL A 191 5.11 1.60 -2.06
C VAL A 191 5.37 2.97 -2.72
N ARG A 192 6.63 3.38 -2.91
CA ARG A 192 6.92 4.59 -3.68
C ARG A 192 6.49 4.47 -5.14
N GLY A 193 6.72 3.31 -5.76
CA GLY A 193 6.24 3.02 -7.11
C GLY A 193 4.72 3.16 -7.22
N ASP A 194 3.96 2.63 -6.24
CA ASP A 194 2.51 2.82 -6.15
C ASP A 194 2.12 4.29 -6.06
N ALA A 195 2.78 5.08 -5.22
CA ALA A 195 2.45 6.50 -5.08
C ALA A 195 2.64 7.28 -6.41
N ILE A 196 3.65 6.92 -7.22
CA ILE A 196 3.82 7.48 -8.57
C ILE A 196 2.66 7.04 -9.47
N ALA A 197 2.30 5.75 -9.45
CA ALA A 197 1.18 5.23 -10.22
C ALA A 197 -0.14 5.91 -9.84
N ALA A 198 -0.39 6.16 -8.55
CA ALA A 198 -1.57 6.86 -8.07
C ALA A 198 -1.67 8.30 -8.60
N ILE A 199 -0.55 9.03 -8.67
CA ILE A 199 -0.52 10.37 -9.29
C ILE A 199 -0.88 10.29 -10.78
N ILE A 200 -0.31 9.31 -11.49
CA ILE A 200 -0.58 9.11 -12.93
C ILE A 200 -2.07 8.77 -13.14
N ILE A 201 -2.60 7.84 -12.36
CA ILE A 201 -4.02 7.44 -12.40
C ILE A 201 -4.92 8.66 -12.15
N THR A 202 -4.59 9.47 -11.15
CA THR A 202 -5.31 10.71 -10.82
C THR A 202 -5.32 11.68 -12.01
N ALA A 203 -4.17 11.89 -12.64
CA ALA A 203 -4.07 12.76 -13.82
C ALA A 203 -4.88 12.21 -15.01
N VAL A 204 -4.83 10.90 -15.24
CA VAL A 204 -5.61 10.23 -16.29
C VAL A 204 -7.11 10.33 -16.03
N ASN A 205 -7.55 10.16 -14.79
CA ASN A 205 -8.96 10.29 -14.40
C ASN A 205 -9.47 11.70 -14.64
N PHE A 206 -8.69 12.71 -14.23
CA PHE A 206 -9.08 14.10 -14.41
C PHE A 206 -9.11 14.49 -15.89
N LEU A 207 -7.99 14.32 -16.60
CA LEU A 207 -7.86 14.78 -17.99
C LEU A 207 -8.66 13.91 -18.96
N GLY A 208 -8.55 12.59 -18.83
CA GLY A 208 -9.26 11.63 -19.67
C GLY A 208 -10.77 11.70 -19.44
N GLY A 209 -11.19 11.76 -18.17
CA GLY A 209 -12.59 11.90 -17.81
C GLY A 209 -13.19 13.19 -18.34
N TRP A 210 -12.50 14.32 -18.14
CA TRP A 210 -12.91 15.61 -18.66
C TRP A 210 -13.05 15.62 -20.19
N MET A 211 -12.06 15.08 -20.93
CA MET A 211 -12.13 14.96 -22.39
C MET A 211 -13.31 14.09 -22.85
N ILE A 212 -13.53 12.93 -22.22
CA ILE A 212 -14.67 12.05 -22.53
C ILE A 212 -16.00 12.76 -22.24
N GLY A 213 -16.09 13.48 -21.12
CA GLY A 213 -17.26 14.25 -20.73
C GLY A 213 -17.67 15.29 -21.78
N VAL A 214 -16.70 16.07 -22.26
CA VAL A 214 -16.96 17.13 -23.26
C VAL A 214 -17.19 16.53 -24.65
N ILE A 215 -16.29 15.65 -25.12
CA ILE A 215 -16.26 15.20 -26.52
C ILE A 215 -17.30 14.11 -26.78
N GLN A 216 -17.41 13.12 -25.89
CA GLN A 216 -18.25 11.93 -26.13
C GLN A 216 -19.63 12.05 -25.48
N ARG A 217 -19.72 12.68 -24.31
CA ARG A 217 -20.98 12.80 -23.55
C ARG A 217 -21.71 14.12 -23.75
N GLY A 218 -21.12 15.06 -24.51
CA GLY A 218 -21.73 16.36 -24.82
C GLY A 218 -21.98 17.23 -23.60
N MET A 219 -21.23 17.02 -22.50
CA MET A 219 -21.35 17.83 -21.30
C MET A 219 -20.77 19.22 -21.54
N ASP A 220 -21.36 20.24 -20.91
CA ASP A 220 -20.76 21.57 -20.88
C ASP A 220 -19.35 21.51 -20.26
N PHE A 221 -18.44 22.33 -20.77
CA PHE A 221 -17.02 22.35 -20.37
C PHE A 221 -16.86 22.42 -18.85
N ARG A 222 -17.65 23.28 -18.20
CA ARG A 222 -17.62 23.46 -16.74
C ARG A 222 -18.26 22.29 -16.02
N GLY A 223 -19.38 21.79 -16.53
CA GLY A 223 -20.06 20.61 -15.95
C GLY A 223 -19.19 19.35 -15.98
N ALA A 224 -18.45 19.14 -17.07
CA ALA A 224 -17.48 18.05 -17.17
C ALA A 224 -16.32 18.21 -16.16
N LEU A 225 -15.79 19.44 -16.00
CA LEU A 225 -14.75 19.71 -15.01
C LEU A 225 -15.23 19.41 -13.59
N GLU A 226 -16.41 19.88 -13.20
CA GLU A 226 -16.93 19.69 -11.84
C GLU A 226 -17.18 18.21 -11.54
N ALA A 227 -17.80 17.48 -12.48
CA ALA A 227 -18.09 16.05 -12.31
C ALA A 227 -16.81 15.20 -12.20
N TYR A 228 -15.87 15.37 -13.13
CA TYR A 228 -14.65 14.56 -13.14
C TYR A 228 -13.60 15.04 -12.12
N ALA A 229 -13.62 16.30 -11.69
CA ALA A 229 -12.88 16.74 -10.51
C ALA A 229 -13.36 16.00 -9.26
N LEU A 230 -14.67 15.93 -9.02
CA LEU A 230 -15.21 15.24 -7.85
C LEU A 230 -14.86 13.75 -7.84
N LEU A 231 -15.03 13.07 -8.97
CA LEU A 231 -14.70 11.64 -9.08
C LEU A 231 -13.20 11.36 -8.95
N THR A 232 -12.36 12.26 -9.50
CA THR A 232 -10.91 12.14 -9.37
C THR A 232 -10.47 12.34 -7.94
N VAL A 233 -10.97 13.39 -7.28
CA VAL A 233 -10.66 13.69 -5.86
C VAL A 233 -11.15 12.57 -4.95
N GLY A 234 -12.30 11.96 -5.24
CA GLY A 234 -12.83 10.87 -4.45
C GLY A 234 -12.08 9.54 -4.60
N ASN A 235 -11.40 9.34 -5.73
CA ASN A 235 -10.64 8.13 -6.02
C ASN A 235 -9.16 8.22 -5.58
N GLY A 236 -8.57 9.43 -5.59
CA GLY A 236 -7.17 9.64 -5.23
C GLY A 236 -6.93 9.67 -3.73
#